data_AF-A0A227J8K8-F1
#
_entry.id   AF-A0A227J8K8-F1
#
_cell.length_a   1.000
_cell.length_b   1.000
_cell.length_c   1.000
_cell.angle_alpha   90.00
_cell.angle_beta   90.00
_cell.angle_gamma   90.00
#
_symmetry.space_group_name_H-M   'P 1'
#
loop_
_entity.id
_entity.type
_entity.pdbx_description
1 polymer ?
#
loop_
_entity_poly.entity_id
_entity_poly.type
_entity_poly.pdbx_seq_one_letter_code
_entity_poly.pdbx_strand_id
1 'polypeptide(L)'
;CVGITSNEEARVVREHGFEGKIMRVRAASRNEIENGVQYEIEELIGTKMQADQIIEIAYNYNTVIPVHLALNTSGMGRNGLDLTTYEGQVEGVEIASDPNLKIVGMMTHFPNEGLDEIRRKVDRFK
;
A
#
# COMPACT_ATOMS: atom_id res chain seq x y z
N CYS A 1 7.59 6.81 -11.65
CA CYS A 1 7.27 6.43 -10.26
C CYS A 1 8.58 6.01 -9.60
N VAL A 2 8.76 6.33 -8.32
CA VAL A 2 9.90 5.88 -7.50
C VAL A 2 9.35 5.15 -6.27
N GLY A 3 9.93 3.99 -5.95
CA GLY A 3 9.63 3.24 -4.73
C GLY A 3 10.61 3.60 -3.61
N ILE A 4 10.09 3.88 -2.42
CA ILE A 4 10.87 4.19 -1.20
C ILE A 4 10.43 3.32 -0.03
N THR A 5 11.19 3.34 1.05
CA THR A 5 10.83 2.70 2.32
C THR A 5 10.70 3.70 3.46
N SER A 6 11.59 4.68 3.53
CA SER A 6 11.69 5.65 4.63
C SER A 6 11.29 7.06 4.20
N ASN A 7 10.91 7.90 5.17
CA ASN A 7 10.59 9.30 4.90
C ASN A 7 11.81 10.11 4.44
N GLU A 8 13.02 9.73 4.87
CA GLU A 8 14.24 10.39 4.44
C GLU A 8 14.50 10.17 2.94
N GLU A 9 14.25 8.96 2.44
CA GLU A 9 14.30 8.69 0.99
C GLU A 9 13.26 9.54 0.24
N ALA A 10 12.03 9.65 0.76
CA ALA A 10 11.00 10.51 0.15
C ALA A 10 11.41 11.99 0.14
N ARG A 11 11.99 12.49 1.24
CA ARG A 11 12.52 13.86 1.36
C ARG A 11 13.60 14.12 0.31
N VAL A 12 14.59 13.23 0.21
CA VAL A 12 15.69 13.34 -0.77
C VAL A 12 15.13 13.33 -2.19
N VAL A 13 14.19 12.44 -2.50
CA VAL A 13 13.56 12.37 -3.83
C VAL A 13 12.87 13.69 -4.20
N ARG A 14 12.10 14.28 -3.26
CA ARG A 14 11.44 15.59 -3.47
C ARG A 14 12.43 16.75 -3.56
N GLU A 15 13.46 16.76 -2.72
CA GLU A 15 14.51 17.79 -2.71
C GLU A 15 15.27 17.86 -4.05
N HIS A 16 15.42 16.72 -4.74
CA HIS A 16 16.04 16.64 -6.07
C HIS A 16 15.08 16.97 -7.22
N GLY A 17 13.89 17.52 -6.93
CA GLY A 17 12.95 18.02 -7.93
C GLY A 17 12.11 16.95 -8.61
N PHE A 18 12.03 15.72 -8.07
CA PHE A 18 11.13 14.71 -8.62
C PHE A 18 9.68 15.01 -8.26
N GLU A 19 8.87 15.37 -9.26
CA GLU A 19 7.45 15.71 -9.11
C GLU A 19 6.50 14.52 -9.38
N GLY A 20 7.04 13.36 -9.76
CA GLY A 20 6.21 12.18 -10.05
C GLY A 20 5.70 11.46 -8.79
N LYS A 21 5.05 10.31 -9.01
CA LYS A 21 4.55 9.43 -7.94
C LYS A 21 5.69 8.81 -7.12
N ILE A 22 5.60 8.95 -5.80
CA ILE A 22 6.44 8.26 -4.82
C ILE A 22 5.57 7.20 -4.13
N MET A 23 6.00 5.95 -4.13
CA MET A 23 5.27 4.83 -3.50
C MET A 23 6.08 4.25 -2.36
N ARG A 24 5.46 4.02 -1.20
CA ARG A 24 6.11 3.22 -0.14
C ARG A 24 5.94 1.74 -0.45
N VAL A 25 7.02 0.96 -0.40
CA VAL A 25 7.00 -0.48 -0.76
C VAL A 25 6.87 -1.43 0.43
N ARG A 26 6.51 -0.89 1.59
CA ARG A 26 6.23 -1.62 2.83
C ARG A 26 5.15 -0.92 3.64
N ALA A 27 4.53 -1.65 4.56
CA ALA A 27 3.73 -1.03 5.60
C ALA A 27 4.58 -0.02 6.40
N ALA A 28 3.98 1.11 6.74
CA ALA A 28 4.56 2.13 7.59
C ALA A 28 3.83 2.21 8.93
N SER A 29 4.55 2.65 9.94
CA SER A 29 3.93 3.04 11.21
C SER A 29 3.13 4.33 11.05
N ARG A 30 2.17 4.57 11.95
CA ARG A 30 1.40 5.82 12.01
C ARG A 30 2.30 7.07 11.98
N ASN A 31 3.35 7.08 12.81
CA ASN A 31 4.29 8.20 12.87
C ASN A 31 5.02 8.43 11.55
N GLU A 32 5.35 7.37 10.80
CA GLU A 32 5.95 7.52 9.48
C GLU A 32 4.99 8.12 8.46
N ILE A 33 3.71 7.72 8.51
CA ILE A 33 2.69 8.27 7.61
C ILE A 33 2.46 9.76 7.93
N GLU A 34 2.23 10.10 9.21
CA GLU A 34 2.01 11.49 9.66
C GLU A 34 3.17 12.41 9.28
N ASN A 35 4.42 12.01 9.55
CA ASN A 35 5.60 12.80 9.20
C ASN A 35 5.90 12.80 7.68
N GLY A 36 5.25 11.92 6.92
CA GLY A 36 5.43 11.74 5.48
C GLY A 36 4.41 12.50 4.62
N VAL A 37 3.34 13.04 5.20
CA VAL A 37 2.22 13.67 4.47
C VAL A 37 2.70 14.73 3.46
N GLN A 38 3.68 15.54 3.85
CA GLN A 38 4.25 16.61 3.02
C GLN A 38 4.96 16.13 1.74
N TYR A 39 5.30 14.84 1.64
CA TYR A 39 6.01 14.28 0.49
C TYR A 39 5.08 13.63 -0.54
N GLU A 40 3.77 13.65 -0.30
CA GLU A 40 2.75 13.09 -1.21
C GLU A 40 3.05 11.63 -1.57
N ILE A 41 3.30 10.81 -0.55
CA ILE A 41 3.61 9.38 -0.69
C ILE A 41 2.31 8.61 -0.92
N GLU A 42 2.29 7.75 -1.93
CA GLU A 42 1.26 6.71 -2.07
C GLU A 42 1.63 5.55 -1.12
N GLU A 43 0.85 5.35 -0.06
CA GLU A 43 1.15 4.41 1.02
C GLU A 43 0.74 2.96 0.67
N LEU A 44 1.30 1.97 1.37
CA LEU A 44 0.97 0.55 1.18
C LEU A 44 0.23 -0.01 2.39
N ILE A 45 -0.98 -0.53 2.16
CA ILE A 45 -1.81 -1.14 3.19
C ILE A 45 -2.16 -2.59 2.84
N GLY A 46 -2.40 -3.41 3.85
CA GLY A 46 -2.89 -4.78 3.69
C GLY A 46 -3.84 -5.21 4.82
N THR A 47 -4.31 -4.28 5.65
CA THR A 47 -5.29 -4.54 6.71
C THR A 47 -6.24 -3.34 6.88
N LYS A 48 -7.41 -3.58 7.47
CA LYS A 48 -8.41 -2.56 7.79
C LYS A 48 -7.90 -1.57 8.83
N MET A 49 -7.12 -2.04 9.80
CA MET A 49 -6.46 -1.18 10.78
C MET A 49 -5.56 -0.14 10.11
N GLN A 50 -4.81 -0.52 9.08
CA GLN A 50 -3.97 0.41 8.33
C GLN A 50 -4.80 1.37 7.48
N ALA A 51 -5.89 0.90 6.87
CA ALA A 51 -6.84 1.76 6.16
C ALA A 51 -7.43 2.83 7.09
N ASP A 52 -7.84 2.44 8.30
CA ASP A 52 -8.40 3.35 9.30
C ASP A 52 -7.38 4.40 9.77
N GLN A 53 -6.12 3.99 9.94
CA GLN A 53 -5.03 4.92 10.22
C GLN A 53 -4.86 5.95 9.10
N ILE A 54 -4.89 5.51 7.83
CA ILE A 54 -4.80 6.42 6.68
C ILE A 54 -5.95 7.43 6.68
N ILE A 55 -7.18 6.97 6.90
CA ILE A 55 -8.38 7.82 6.90
C ILE A 55 -8.28 8.87 8.01
N GLU A 56 -7.90 8.45 9.22
CA GLU A 56 -7.78 9.36 10.36
C GLU A 56 -6.69 10.43 10.13
N ILE A 57 -5.53 10.04 9.60
CA ILE A 57 -4.45 10.98 9.30
C ILE A 57 -4.87 11.93 8.18
N ALA A 58 -5.45 11.40 7.09
CA ALA A 58 -5.92 12.22 5.97
C ALA A 58 -6.93 13.28 6.44
N TYR A 59 -7.86 12.90 7.32
CA TYR A 59 -8.80 13.81 7.96
C TYR A 59 -8.09 14.89 8.79
N ASN A 60 -7.17 14.51 9.67
CA ASN A 60 -6.45 15.43 10.56
C ASN A 60 -5.58 16.45 9.81
N TYR A 61 -5.03 16.07 8.65
CA TYR A 61 -4.21 16.94 7.81
C TYR A 61 -4.99 17.64 6.69
N ASN A 62 -6.32 17.46 6.63
CA ASN A 62 -7.19 18.00 5.58
C ASN A 62 -6.64 17.72 4.17
N THR A 63 -6.26 16.47 3.93
CA THR A 63 -5.63 16.02 2.69
C THR A 63 -6.20 14.67 2.26
N VAL A 64 -5.75 14.17 1.11
CA VAL A 64 -6.03 12.81 0.65
C VAL A 64 -4.70 12.07 0.55
N ILE A 65 -4.59 10.94 1.24
CA ILE A 65 -3.42 10.05 1.16
C ILE A 65 -3.79 8.88 0.24
N PRO A 66 -3.24 8.80 -0.98
CA PRO A 66 -3.51 7.68 -1.87
C PRO A 66 -2.87 6.40 -1.34
N VAL A 67 -3.50 5.25 -1.56
CA VAL A 67 -2.99 3.95 -1.11
C VAL A 67 -2.96 2.91 -2.21
N HIS A 68 -2.03 1.97 -2.06
CA HIS A 68 -2.00 0.70 -2.76
C HIS A 68 -2.45 -0.41 -1.82
N LEU A 69 -3.43 -1.21 -2.25
CA LEU A 69 -3.87 -2.38 -1.52
C LEU A 69 -2.98 -3.59 -1.87
N ALA A 70 -2.19 -4.04 -0.91
CA ALA A 70 -1.38 -5.23 -1.03
C ALA A 70 -2.23 -6.49 -0.78
N LEU A 71 -2.12 -7.47 -1.67
CA LEU A 71 -2.78 -8.78 -1.58
C LEU A 71 -1.74 -9.88 -1.45
N ASN A 72 -1.98 -10.84 -0.55
CA ASN A 72 -1.10 -11.99 -0.32
C ASN A 72 -1.31 -13.16 -1.31
N THR A 73 -1.87 -12.90 -2.50
CA THR A 73 -2.16 -13.94 -3.51
C THR A 73 -0.91 -14.72 -3.92
N SER A 74 0.27 -14.08 -3.87
CA SER A 74 1.57 -14.67 -4.20
C SER A 74 2.28 -15.38 -3.03
N GLY A 75 1.73 -15.30 -1.81
CA GLY A 75 2.22 -16.06 -0.65
C GLY A 75 3.50 -15.53 -0.01
N MET A 76 3.72 -14.22 -0.01
CA MET A 76 4.85 -13.63 0.72
C MET A 76 4.61 -13.53 2.24
N GLY A 77 3.36 -13.37 2.68
CA GLY A 77 2.99 -13.32 4.10
C GLY A 77 3.57 -12.13 4.86
N ARG A 78 3.80 -10.99 4.17
CA ARG A 78 4.46 -9.81 4.75
C ARG A 78 3.54 -8.59 4.89
N ASN A 79 3.16 -7.98 3.77
CA ASN A 79 2.40 -6.73 3.75
C ASN A 79 0.96 -6.89 3.26
N GLY A 80 0.60 -8.05 2.70
CA GLY A 80 -0.64 -8.21 1.93
C GLY A 80 -1.76 -8.85 2.73
N LEU A 81 -2.99 -8.44 2.42
CA LEU A 81 -4.22 -9.05 2.89
C LEU A 81 -4.38 -10.47 2.34
N ASP A 82 -4.72 -11.43 3.19
CA ASP A 82 -4.97 -12.81 2.76
C ASP A 82 -6.44 -13.02 2.40
N LEU A 83 -6.73 -13.21 1.11
CA LEU A 83 -8.08 -13.44 0.60
C LEU A 83 -8.48 -14.93 0.55
N THR A 84 -7.67 -15.82 1.12
CA THR A 84 -7.98 -17.26 1.16
C THR A 84 -9.02 -17.63 2.22
N THR A 85 -9.25 -16.75 3.18
CA THR A 85 -10.25 -16.91 4.25
C THR A 85 -11.47 -16.05 3.98
N TYR A 86 -12.61 -16.43 4.57
CA TYR A 86 -13.84 -15.65 4.47
C TYR A 86 -13.66 -14.28 5.15
N GLU A 87 -12.99 -14.26 6.31
CA GLU A 87 -12.71 -13.05 7.08
C GLU A 87 -11.87 -12.06 6.26
N GLY A 88 -10.83 -12.54 5.57
CA GLY A 88 -10.00 -11.70 4.74
C GLY A 88 -10.71 -11.18 3.49
N GLN A 89 -11.66 -11.95 2.94
CA GLN A 89 -12.53 -11.47 1.85
C GLN A 89 -13.46 -10.35 2.31
N VAL A 90 -14.09 -10.51 3.49
CA VAL A 90 -14.92 -9.47 4.08
C VAL A 90 -14.10 -8.22 4.34
N GLU A 91 -12.94 -8.34 4.98
CA GLU A 91 -12.01 -7.23 5.23
C GLU A 91 -11.59 -6.53 3.93
N GLY A 92 -11.31 -7.31 2.88
CA GLY A 92 -10.96 -6.77 1.56
C GLY A 92 -12.08 -5.96 0.94
N VAL A 93 -13.33 -6.42 1.05
CA VAL A 93 -14.51 -5.66 0.58
C VAL A 93 -14.71 -4.40 1.41
N GLU A 94 -14.55 -4.46 2.73
CA GLU A 94 -14.65 -3.27 3.60
C GLU A 94 -13.63 -2.20 3.23
N ILE A 95 -12.36 -2.58 3.02
CA ILE A 95 -11.30 -1.64 2.59
C ILE A 95 -11.63 -1.08 1.19
N ALA A 96 -11.99 -1.95 0.24
CA ALA A 96 -12.23 -1.56 -1.15
C ALA A 96 -13.50 -0.70 -1.35
N SER A 97 -14.45 -0.77 -0.42
CA SER A 97 -15.72 -0.05 -0.49
C SER A 97 -15.77 1.22 0.36
N ASP A 98 -14.73 1.52 1.16
CA ASP A 98 -14.69 2.71 2.01
C ASP A 98 -14.56 4.00 1.17
N PRO A 99 -15.55 4.91 1.19
CA PRO A 99 -15.52 6.12 0.37
C PRO A 99 -14.48 7.15 0.83
N ASN A 100 -13.92 7.00 2.04
CA ASN A 100 -12.90 7.90 2.58
C ASN A 100 -11.48 7.46 2.21
N LEU A 101 -11.33 6.31 1.56
CA LEU A 101 -10.03 5.76 1.17
C LEU A 101 -9.83 5.88 -0.34
N LYS A 102 -8.72 6.52 -0.75
CA LYS A 102 -8.36 6.65 -2.16
C LYS A 102 -7.42 5.52 -2.60
N ILE A 103 -7.98 4.40 -3.03
CA ILE A 103 -7.21 3.29 -3.61
C ILE A 103 -6.79 3.65 -5.04
N VAL A 104 -5.48 3.75 -5.28
CA VAL A 104 -4.90 4.08 -6.59
C VAL A 104 -4.19 2.90 -7.26
N GLY A 105 -4.08 1.76 -6.56
CA GLY A 105 -3.52 0.54 -7.10
C GLY A 105 -3.78 -0.67 -6.21
N MET A 106 -3.66 -1.85 -6.81
CA MET A 106 -3.60 -3.14 -6.12
C MET A 106 -2.30 -3.83 -6.52
N MET A 107 -1.69 -4.55 -5.58
CA MET A 107 -0.39 -5.19 -5.83
C MET A 107 -0.24 -6.51 -5.08
N THR A 108 0.70 -7.33 -5.53
CA THR A 108 1.20 -8.50 -4.79
C THR A 108 2.72 -8.59 -5.02
N HIS A 109 3.40 -9.48 -4.29
CA HIS A 109 4.85 -9.66 -4.45
C HIS A 109 5.23 -11.14 -4.43
N PHE A 110 6.00 -11.58 -5.42
CA PHE A 110 6.43 -12.96 -5.57
C PHE A 110 7.62 -13.26 -4.65
N PRO A 111 7.61 -14.38 -3.90
CA PRO A 111 8.70 -14.75 -3.01
C PRO A 111 9.87 -15.44 -3.74
N ASN A 112 9.76 -15.74 -5.03
CA ASN A 112 10.77 -16.42 -5.83
C ASN A 112 10.77 -15.96 -7.28
N GLU A 113 11.82 -16.35 -8.00
CA GLU A 113 12.11 -15.92 -9.37
C GLU A 113 11.75 -17.00 -10.44
N GLY A 114 11.06 -18.06 -10.04
CA GLY A 114 10.70 -19.17 -10.92
C GLY A 114 9.58 -18.78 -11.89
N LEU A 115 9.88 -18.71 -13.19
CA LEU A 115 8.95 -18.21 -14.22
C LEU A 115 7.59 -18.93 -14.21
N ASP A 116 7.56 -20.25 -14.08
CA ASP A 116 6.30 -21.01 -14.09
C ASP A 116 5.46 -20.77 -12.83
N GLU A 117 6.11 -20.54 -11.70
CA GLU A 117 5.41 -20.21 -10.46
C GLU A 117 4.87 -18.78 -10.49
N ILE A 118 5.67 -17.83 -10.99
CA ILE A 118 5.25 -16.45 -11.20
C ILE A 118 4.03 -16.41 -12.12
N ARG A 119 4.03 -17.12 -13.26
CA ARG A 119 2.89 -17.17 -14.18
C ARG A 119 1.61 -17.64 -13.48
N ARG A 120 1.68 -18.75 -12.73
CA ARG A 120 0.52 -19.26 -11.96
C ARG A 120 0.01 -18.24 -10.94
N LYS A 121 0.91 -17.55 -10.24
CA LYS A 121 0.54 -16.55 -9.23
C LYS A 121 0.00 -15.25 -9.85
N VAL A 122 0.45 -14.88 -11.04
CA VAL A 122 -0.12 -13.78 -11.83
C VAL A 122 -1.58 -14.09 -12.18
N ASP A 123 -1.87 -15.30 -12.65
CA ASP A 123 -3.25 -15.69 -13.00
C ASP A 123 -4.16 -15.74 -11.78
N ARG A 124 -3.63 -16.03 -10.59
CA ARG A 124 -4.37 -15.96 -9.33
C ARG A 124 -4.65 -14.52 -8.85
N PHE A 125 -3.81 -13.56 -9.24
CA PHE A 125 -3.94 -12.16 -8.82
C PHE A 125 -4.93 -11.37 -9.67
N LYS A 126 -5.07 -11.72 -10.96
CA LYS A 126 -6.04 -11.13 -11.89
C LYS A 126 -7.47 -11.49 -11.50
#